data_AF-A0A455VR97-F1
#
_entry.id   AF-A0A455VR97-F1
#
_cell.length_a   1.000
_cell.length_b   1.000
_cell.length_c   1.000
_cell.angle_alpha   90.00
_cell.angle_beta   90.00
_cell.angle_gamma   90.00
#
_symmetry.space_group_name_H-M   'P 1'
#
loop_
_entity.id
_entity.type
_entity.pdbx_description
1 polymer ?
#
loop_
_entity_poly.entity_id
_entity_poly.type
_entity_poly.pdbx_seq_one_letter_code
_entity_poly.pdbx_strand_id
1 'polypeptide(L)'
;MKKGLMLLSLLVAAVTSAAHADDAAIKKALDSLGIQQANVRPSSVKGLKTVLTDSGVLYVSEDGKHILHGSLYDISGKVPVNVTNQLLVTQLEALQDQMIVYKAPKEKHVITVFTDSTCGYCHKLHQQMHEYNDLGITVRYLAFPRQGRGSQVEKDMQSIWCSADKAKAFDAAMKGDAVSPPTCKTDISKHYALGVQFGIQGTPAIILENGMMIPGYQGPKEMAAMLGANQVATKAGG
;
A
#
# COMPACT_ATOMS: atom_id res chain seq x y z
N MET A 1 48.28 -47.42 -39.98
CA MET A 1 47.63 -47.73 -38.68
C MET A 1 47.37 -46.40 -37.98
N LYS A 2 46.11 -45.92 -37.95
CA LYS A 2 45.28 -45.68 -36.74
C LYS A 2 45.99 -44.78 -35.71
N LYS A 3 45.51 -43.61 -35.26
CA LYS A 3 44.17 -43.14 -34.84
C LYS A 3 44.26 -41.58 -34.80
N GLY A 4 43.24 -40.77 -35.08
CA GLY A 4 41.83 -40.90 -34.74
C GLY A 4 41.45 -39.83 -33.72
N LEU A 5 41.23 -38.62 -34.24
CA LEU A 5 40.38 -37.52 -33.78
C LEU A 5 39.58 -37.73 -32.47
N MET A 6 39.74 -36.84 -31.49
CA MET A 6 38.61 -36.41 -30.63
C MET A 6 38.79 -34.94 -30.23
N LEU A 7 38.00 -34.10 -30.87
CA LEU A 7 37.79 -32.69 -30.60
C LEU A 7 36.52 -32.53 -29.75
N LEU A 8 36.58 -31.58 -28.82
CA LEU A 8 35.50 -30.68 -28.39
C LEU A 8 34.22 -31.29 -27.80
N SER A 9 34.10 -31.16 -26.47
CA SER A 9 32.80 -31.01 -25.80
C SER A 9 32.94 -29.85 -24.82
N LEU A 10 32.72 -28.64 -25.33
CA LEU A 10 32.78 -27.39 -24.57
C LEU A 10 31.37 -26.79 -24.47
N LEU A 11 30.97 -26.52 -23.23
CA LEU A 11 30.01 -25.51 -22.76
C LEU A 11 28.55 -25.58 -23.27
N VAL A 12 27.68 -26.17 -22.44
CA VAL A 12 26.30 -25.71 -22.28
C VAL A 12 26.04 -25.52 -20.79
N ALA A 13 26.28 -24.31 -20.28
CA ALA A 13 25.66 -23.80 -19.05
C ALA A 13 26.08 -22.34 -18.83
N ALA A 14 25.26 -21.39 -19.27
CA ALA A 14 25.09 -20.06 -18.64
C ALA A 14 24.13 -19.19 -19.46
N VAL A 15 22.82 -19.36 -19.26
CA VAL A 15 21.81 -18.35 -19.66
C VAL A 15 20.78 -18.21 -18.55
N THR A 16 21.19 -17.65 -17.42
CA THR A 16 20.26 -17.23 -16.34
C THR A 16 20.65 -15.92 -15.66
N SER A 17 21.61 -15.14 -16.18
CA SER A 17 22.15 -13.95 -15.49
C SER A 17 21.65 -12.59 -15.98
N ALA A 18 20.80 -12.49 -17.02
CA ALA A 18 20.37 -11.19 -17.54
C ALA A 18 19.39 -10.44 -16.60
N ALA A 19 18.48 -11.15 -15.92
CA ALA A 19 17.42 -10.49 -15.13
C ALA A 19 17.91 -9.75 -13.87
N HIS A 20 19.08 -10.09 -13.35
CA HIS A 20 19.65 -9.47 -12.14
C HIS A 20 20.59 -8.29 -12.44
N ALA A 21 21.16 -8.20 -13.65
CA ALA A 21 22.07 -7.11 -14.01
C ALA A 21 21.33 -5.76 -14.13
N ASP A 22 20.09 -5.80 -14.61
CA ASP A 22 19.28 -4.60 -14.86
C ASP A 22 18.75 -3.96 -13.57
N ASP A 23 18.37 -4.77 -12.57
CA ASP A 23 17.87 -4.25 -11.29
C ASP A 23 18.93 -3.45 -10.51
N ALA A 24 20.20 -3.86 -10.58
CA ALA A 24 21.31 -3.16 -9.95
C ALA A 24 21.61 -1.82 -10.65
N ALA A 25 21.51 -1.79 -11.98
CA ALA A 25 21.67 -0.56 -12.76
C ALA A 25 20.56 0.45 -12.43
N ILE A 26 19.30 -0.01 -12.35
CA ILE A 26 18.15 0.82 -11.94
C ILE A 26 18.36 1.39 -10.54
N LYS A 27 18.74 0.56 -9.56
CA LYS A 27 18.99 1.02 -8.19
C LYS A 27 20.10 2.08 -8.16
N LYS A 28 21.21 1.84 -8.85
CA LYS A 28 22.32 2.82 -8.92
C LYS A 28 21.89 4.15 -9.56
N ALA A 29 21.08 4.09 -10.62
CA ALA A 29 20.55 5.29 -11.27
C ALA A 29 19.64 6.07 -10.31
N LEU A 30 18.75 5.38 -9.60
CA LEU A 30 17.84 5.99 -8.61
C LEU A 30 18.59 6.55 -7.40
N ASP A 31 19.60 5.84 -6.88
CA ASP A 31 20.45 6.30 -5.80
C ASP A 31 21.15 7.61 -6.16
N SER A 32 21.61 7.75 -7.42
CA SER A 32 22.23 9.00 -7.91
C SER A 32 21.27 10.20 -7.97
N LEU A 33 19.97 9.92 -7.98
CA LEU A 33 18.89 10.92 -7.91
C LEU A 33 18.38 11.12 -6.48
N GLY A 34 19.00 10.48 -5.48
CA GLY A 34 18.58 10.54 -4.08
C GLY A 34 17.39 9.65 -3.72
N ILE A 35 16.95 8.78 -4.62
CA ILE A 35 15.87 7.81 -4.39
C ILE A 35 16.49 6.53 -3.84
N GLN A 36 16.63 6.48 -2.52
CA GLN A 36 17.23 5.33 -1.83
C GLN A 36 16.21 4.23 -1.54
N GLN A 37 16.72 3.02 -1.25
CA GLN A 37 15.92 1.86 -0.81
C GLN A 37 14.83 1.40 -1.80
N ALA A 38 15.01 1.72 -3.09
CA ALA A 38 14.09 1.33 -4.14
C ALA A 38 13.90 -0.20 -4.21
N ASN A 39 12.64 -0.64 -4.16
CA ASN A 39 12.27 -2.05 -4.32
C ASN A 39 11.86 -2.32 -5.77
N VAL A 40 12.78 -2.89 -6.55
CA VAL A 40 12.57 -3.23 -7.96
C VAL A 40 11.81 -4.55 -8.06
N ARG A 41 10.75 -4.56 -8.89
CA ARG A 41 9.88 -5.68 -9.17
C ARG A 41 9.64 -5.81 -10.68
N PRO A 42 9.28 -7.00 -11.17
CA PRO A 42 8.77 -7.15 -12.53
C PRO A 42 7.57 -6.23 -12.81
N SER A 43 7.42 -5.79 -14.05
CA SER A 43 6.20 -5.13 -14.55
C SER A 43 5.44 -6.08 -15.49
N SER A 44 4.14 -5.88 -15.63
CA SER A 44 3.34 -6.54 -16.68
C SER A 44 3.63 -5.97 -18.08
N VAL A 45 4.25 -4.78 -18.16
CA VAL A 45 4.68 -4.16 -19.43
C VAL A 45 6.12 -4.52 -19.73
N LYS A 46 6.35 -5.17 -20.87
CA LYS A 46 7.69 -5.54 -21.35
C LYS A 46 8.59 -4.30 -21.49
N GLY A 47 9.84 -4.40 -21.02
CA GLY A 47 10.82 -3.32 -21.07
C GLY A 47 10.71 -2.33 -19.92
N LEU A 48 9.77 -2.52 -19.00
CA LEU A 48 9.62 -1.73 -17.78
C LEU A 48 9.77 -2.60 -16.53
N LYS A 49 10.26 -2.00 -15.45
CA LYS A 49 10.24 -2.54 -14.08
C LYS A 49 9.34 -1.67 -13.22
N THR A 50 8.62 -2.30 -12.30
CA THR A 50 7.87 -1.60 -11.26
C THR A 50 8.82 -1.32 -10.11
N VAL A 51 8.98 -0.06 -9.71
CA VAL A 51 9.89 0.33 -8.64
C VAL A 51 9.11 1.03 -7.54
N LEU A 52 9.11 0.42 -6.35
CA LEU A 52 8.46 0.98 -5.17
C LEU A 52 9.45 1.81 -4.38
N THR A 53 9.08 3.04 -4.08
CA THR A 53 9.90 4.02 -3.36
C THR A 53 9.11 4.62 -2.20
N ASP A 54 9.78 5.37 -1.33
CA ASP A 54 9.11 6.13 -0.26
C ASP A 54 8.30 7.33 -0.79
N SER A 55 8.49 7.70 -2.07
CA SER A 55 7.82 8.82 -2.73
C SER A 55 6.75 8.41 -3.72
N GLY A 56 6.46 7.11 -3.84
CA GLY A 56 5.47 6.58 -4.78
C GLY A 56 5.97 5.38 -5.59
N VAL A 57 5.13 4.94 -6.53
CA VAL A 57 5.49 3.91 -7.51
C VAL A 57 6.00 4.56 -8.79
N LEU A 58 7.15 4.07 -9.26
CA LEU A 58 7.77 4.44 -10.53
C LEU A 58 7.77 3.24 -11.48
N TYR A 59 7.68 3.52 -12.76
CA TYR A 59 7.96 2.56 -13.83
C TYR A 59 9.25 2.99 -14.52
N VAL A 60 10.28 2.15 -14.44
CA VAL A 60 11.61 2.47 -14.94
C VAL A 60 11.93 1.55 -16.12
N SER A 61 12.49 2.08 -17.20
CA SER A 61 12.98 1.25 -18.30
C SER A 61 14.07 0.28 -17.79
N GLU A 62 14.17 -0.90 -18.39
CA GLU A 62 15.16 -1.92 -17.97
C GLU A 62 16.61 -1.38 -18.05
N ASP A 63 16.89 -0.44 -18.95
CA ASP A 63 18.19 0.23 -19.04
C ASP A 63 18.41 1.37 -18.02
N GLY A 64 17.43 1.65 -17.17
CA GLY A 64 17.49 2.64 -16.09
C GLY A 64 17.42 4.10 -16.53
N LYS A 65 17.17 4.39 -17.82
CA LYS A 65 17.29 5.75 -18.37
C LYS A 65 15.99 6.57 -18.35
N HIS A 66 14.84 5.92 -18.30
CA HIS A 66 13.54 6.58 -18.38
C HIS A 66 12.70 6.21 -17.17
N ILE A 67 11.99 7.21 -16.63
CA ILE A 67 11.07 7.05 -15.50
C ILE A 67 9.70 7.56 -15.93
N LEU A 68 8.67 6.75 -15.69
CA LEU A 68 7.28 7.14 -15.71
C LEU A 68 6.76 7.10 -14.27
N HIS A 69 6.03 8.15 -13.89
CA HIS A 69 5.40 8.24 -12.58
C HIS A 69 3.88 8.09 -12.72
N GLY A 70 3.27 7.34 -11.80
CA GLY A 70 1.83 7.17 -11.72
C GLY A 70 1.41 5.70 -11.67
N SER A 71 0.12 5.45 -11.90
CA SER A 71 -0.44 4.09 -11.93
C SER A 71 -0.44 3.50 -13.33
N LEU A 72 -0.19 2.20 -13.40
CA LEU A 72 -0.41 1.40 -14.59
C LEU A 72 -1.80 0.78 -14.53
N TYR A 73 -2.53 0.89 -15.63
CA TYR A 73 -3.84 0.28 -15.80
C TYR A 73 -3.79 -0.78 -16.89
N ASP A 74 -4.27 -1.98 -16.59
CA ASP A 74 -4.59 -2.99 -17.58
C ASP A 74 -5.99 -2.70 -18.15
N ILE A 75 -6.07 -2.49 -19.47
CA ILE A 75 -7.29 -2.17 -20.20
C ILE A 75 -7.68 -3.28 -21.20
N SER A 76 -7.10 -4.48 -21.05
CA SER A 76 -7.43 -5.63 -21.89
C SER A 76 -8.83 -6.19 -21.62
N GLY A 77 -9.37 -5.95 -20.43
CA GLY A 77 -10.72 -6.33 -20.02
C GLY A 77 -11.80 -5.28 -20.30
N LYS A 78 -13.03 -5.55 -19.87
CA LYS A 78 -14.17 -4.62 -20.00
C LYS A 78 -14.06 -3.39 -19.11
N VAL A 79 -13.28 -3.48 -18.03
CA VAL A 79 -13.10 -2.43 -17.03
C VAL A 79 -11.60 -2.26 -16.81
N PRO A 80 -11.06 -1.02 -16.81
CA PRO A 80 -9.66 -0.77 -16.46
C PRO A 80 -9.32 -1.26 -15.06
N VAL A 81 -8.22 -1.99 -14.92
CA VAL A 81 -7.72 -2.51 -13.65
C VAL A 81 -6.41 -1.80 -13.28
N ASN A 82 -6.37 -1.13 -12.12
CA ASN A 82 -5.13 -0.53 -11.62
C ASN A 82 -4.20 -1.62 -11.06
N VAL A 83 -3.27 -2.10 -11.89
CA VAL A 83 -2.32 -3.16 -11.50
C VAL A 83 -1.29 -2.68 -10.49
N THR A 84 -1.01 -1.36 -10.44
CA THR A 84 -0.18 -0.78 -9.38
C THR A 84 -0.82 -1.00 -8.02
N ASN A 85 -2.10 -0.66 -7.87
CA ASN A 85 -2.78 -0.78 -6.59
C ASN A 85 -2.99 -2.24 -6.19
N GLN A 86 -3.21 -3.16 -7.12
CA GLN A 86 -3.27 -4.60 -6.81
C GLN A 86 -1.96 -5.12 -6.18
N LEU A 87 -0.82 -4.69 -6.70
CA LEU A 87 0.49 -5.00 -6.10
C LEU A 87 0.58 -4.43 -4.67
N LEU A 88 0.11 -3.20 -4.46
CA LEU A 88 0.16 -2.55 -3.15
C LEU A 88 -0.83 -3.15 -2.13
N VAL A 89 -1.97 -3.71 -2.56
CA VAL A 89 -2.87 -4.46 -1.67
C VAL A 89 -2.14 -5.65 -1.04
N THR A 90 -1.25 -6.32 -1.78
CA THR A 90 -0.44 -7.40 -1.18
C THR A 90 0.46 -6.89 -0.06
N GLN A 91 1.01 -5.68 -0.19
CA GLN A 91 1.79 -5.05 0.89
C GLN A 91 0.91 -4.55 2.04
N LEU A 92 -0.31 -4.10 1.73
CA LEU A 92 -1.31 -3.70 2.71
C LEU A 92 -1.66 -4.86 3.63
N GLU A 93 -1.93 -6.04 3.07
CA GLU A 93 -2.27 -7.23 3.86
C GLU A 93 -1.07 -7.76 4.66
N ALA A 94 0.17 -7.53 4.21
CA ALA A 94 1.36 -7.82 5.00
C ALA A 94 1.47 -6.95 6.29
N LEU A 95 0.68 -5.87 6.39
CA LEU A 95 0.58 -5.02 7.57
C LEU A 95 -0.66 -5.32 8.44
N GLN A 96 -1.43 -6.37 8.15
CA GLN A 96 -2.69 -6.66 8.86
C GLN A 96 -2.55 -6.73 10.39
N ASP A 97 -1.44 -7.30 10.88
CA ASP A 97 -1.18 -7.46 12.32
C ASP A 97 -0.88 -6.12 13.03
N GLN A 98 -0.60 -5.09 12.24
CA GLN A 98 -0.37 -3.72 12.72
C GLN A 98 -1.62 -2.86 12.65
N MET A 99 -2.72 -3.32 12.04
CA MET A 99 -3.93 -2.52 11.89
C MET A 99 -4.72 -2.40 13.21
N ILE A 100 -5.40 -1.27 13.38
CA ILE A 100 -6.43 -1.13 14.43
C ILE A 100 -7.77 -1.48 13.81
N VAL A 101 -8.39 -2.58 14.26
CA VAL A 101 -9.56 -3.16 13.60
C VAL A 101 -10.83 -2.95 14.43
N TYR A 102 -11.80 -2.24 13.86
CA TYR A 102 -13.16 -2.11 14.39
C TYR A 102 -14.08 -3.02 13.58
N LYS A 103 -14.29 -4.22 14.09
CA LYS A 103 -14.98 -5.29 13.38
C LYS A 103 -16.49 -5.15 13.45
N ALA A 104 -17.14 -5.24 12.29
CA ALA A 104 -18.59 -5.33 12.21
C ALA A 104 -19.10 -6.68 12.75
N PRO A 105 -20.17 -6.72 13.56
CA PRO A 105 -20.76 -7.97 14.04
C PRO A 105 -21.27 -8.88 12.90
N LYS A 106 -21.81 -8.27 11.84
CA LYS A 106 -22.28 -8.94 10.62
C LYS A 106 -21.48 -8.41 9.42
N GLU A 107 -20.21 -8.78 9.36
CA GLU A 107 -19.27 -8.31 8.33
C GLU A 107 -19.75 -8.65 6.92
N LYS A 108 -19.88 -7.61 6.08
CA LYS A 108 -20.22 -7.66 4.65
C LYS A 108 -19.11 -7.08 3.78
N HIS A 109 -18.38 -6.11 4.34
CA HIS A 109 -17.31 -5.38 3.67
C HIS A 109 -16.17 -5.13 4.64
N VAL A 110 -14.94 -5.14 4.13
CA VAL A 110 -13.74 -4.71 4.85
C VAL A 110 -13.14 -3.53 4.10
N ILE A 111 -12.87 -2.43 4.81
CA ILE A 111 -12.16 -1.28 4.26
C ILE A 111 -10.91 -1.01 5.10
N THR A 112 -9.83 -0.61 4.43
CA THR A 112 -8.63 -0.11 5.12
C THR A 112 -8.58 1.40 4.98
N VAL A 113 -8.47 2.10 6.09
CA VAL A 113 -8.49 3.57 6.14
C VAL A 113 -7.14 4.07 6.62
N PHE A 114 -6.48 4.86 5.78
CA PHE A 114 -5.34 5.67 6.20
C PHE A 114 -5.88 6.90 6.92
N THR A 115 -5.54 7.00 8.21
CA THR A 115 -6.11 7.98 9.14
C THR A 115 -5.02 8.84 9.79
N ASP A 116 -5.42 10.00 10.28
CA ASP A 116 -4.58 10.95 11.00
C ASP A 116 -5.35 11.41 12.26
N SER A 117 -4.74 11.30 13.44
CA SER A 117 -5.38 11.65 14.72
C SER A 117 -5.66 13.16 14.90
N THR A 118 -5.18 14.00 14.00
CA THR A 118 -5.39 15.46 13.98
C THR A 118 -6.34 15.89 12.85
N CYS A 119 -6.90 14.95 12.09
CA CYS A 119 -7.76 15.25 10.94
C CYS A 119 -9.23 15.29 11.35
N GLY A 120 -9.89 16.45 11.21
CA GLY A 120 -11.30 16.63 11.53
C GLY A 120 -12.24 15.61 10.87
N TYR A 121 -12.00 15.25 9.61
CA TYR A 121 -12.79 14.21 8.94
C TYR A 121 -12.48 12.79 9.41
N CYS A 122 -11.26 12.53 9.91
CA CYS A 122 -10.94 11.27 10.57
C CYS A 122 -11.68 11.17 11.92
N HIS A 123 -11.74 12.26 12.69
CA HIS A 123 -12.58 12.31 13.91
C HIS A 123 -14.05 12.03 13.57
N LYS A 124 -14.58 12.68 12.52
CA LYS A 124 -15.97 12.46 12.08
C LYS A 124 -16.22 11.01 11.70
N LEU A 125 -15.33 10.39 10.91
CA LEU A 125 -15.43 8.98 10.55
C LEU A 125 -15.45 8.09 11.79
N HIS A 126 -14.54 8.33 12.72
CA HIS A 126 -14.38 7.52 13.92
C HIS A 126 -15.55 7.66 14.91
N GLN A 127 -16.13 8.87 15.05
CA GLN A 127 -17.34 9.09 15.84
C GLN A 127 -18.53 8.24 15.36
N GLN A 128 -18.57 7.92 14.07
CA GLN A 128 -19.62 7.12 13.45
C GLN A 128 -19.25 5.65 13.30
N MET A 129 -18.19 5.16 13.97
CA MET A 129 -17.70 3.78 13.81
C MET A 129 -18.79 2.74 14.02
N HIS A 130 -19.64 2.94 15.02
CA HIS A 130 -20.77 2.04 15.28
C HIS A 130 -21.76 1.98 14.10
N GLU A 131 -22.06 3.11 13.46
CA GLU A 131 -22.95 3.15 12.29
C GLU A 131 -22.35 2.39 11.09
N TYR A 132 -21.03 2.48 10.85
CA TYR A 132 -20.37 1.67 9.83
C TYR A 132 -20.47 0.18 10.17
N ASN A 133 -20.19 -0.19 11.42
CA ASN A 133 -20.20 -1.58 11.87
C ASN A 133 -21.62 -2.19 11.82
N ASP A 134 -22.66 -1.44 12.18
CA ASP A 134 -24.07 -1.86 12.09
C ASP A 134 -24.51 -2.12 10.64
N LEU A 135 -23.95 -1.37 9.69
CA LEU A 135 -24.14 -1.59 8.25
C LEU A 135 -23.33 -2.77 7.70
N GLY A 136 -22.49 -3.41 8.52
CA GLY A 136 -21.67 -4.55 8.14
C GLY A 136 -20.29 -4.18 7.59
N ILE A 137 -19.82 -2.95 7.83
CA ILE A 137 -18.51 -2.48 7.35
C ILE A 137 -17.50 -2.58 8.49
N THR A 138 -16.51 -3.45 8.32
CA THR A 138 -15.32 -3.51 9.17
C THR A 138 -14.32 -2.47 8.72
N VAL A 139 -13.84 -1.66 9.66
CA VAL A 139 -12.83 -0.61 9.40
C VAL A 139 -11.49 -1.02 10.00
N ARG A 140 -10.44 -1.03 9.17
CA ARG A 140 -9.06 -1.28 9.58
C ARG A 140 -8.25 0.00 9.42
N TYR A 141 -7.67 0.56 10.48
CA TYR A 141 -6.84 1.74 10.36
C TYR A 141 -5.37 1.42 10.14
N LEU A 142 -4.75 2.24 9.29
CA LEU A 142 -3.30 2.45 9.23
C LEU A 142 -3.00 3.93 9.43
N ALA A 143 -1.83 4.21 10.02
CA ALA A 143 -1.41 5.57 10.32
C ALA A 143 -0.93 6.32 9.07
N PHE A 144 -1.39 7.56 8.89
CA PHE A 144 -0.93 8.46 7.84
C PHE A 144 -0.84 9.90 8.39
N PRO A 145 0.26 10.26 9.07
CA PRO A 145 0.46 11.62 9.55
C PRO A 145 0.62 12.58 8.38
N ARG A 146 -0.36 13.45 8.11
CA ARG A 146 -0.34 14.37 6.95
C ARG A 146 0.80 15.40 7.02
N GLN A 147 1.30 15.67 8.22
CA GLN A 147 2.46 16.54 8.43
C GLN A 147 3.80 15.84 8.13
N GLY A 148 3.76 14.56 7.73
CA GLY A 148 4.92 13.79 7.33
C GLY A 148 5.72 13.21 8.50
N ARG A 149 6.84 12.58 8.13
CA ARG A 149 7.79 11.94 9.06
C ARG A 149 8.49 12.98 9.93
N GLY A 150 8.77 12.63 11.18
CA GLY A 150 9.36 13.49 12.21
C GLY A 150 8.36 14.43 12.91
N SER A 151 7.11 14.51 12.44
CA SER A 151 6.08 15.38 13.00
C SER A 151 5.63 14.93 14.39
N GLN A 152 5.03 15.84 15.16
CA GLN A 152 4.46 15.48 16.47
C GLN A 152 3.32 14.46 16.31
N VAL A 153 2.48 14.61 15.28
CA VAL A 153 1.39 13.66 15.01
C VAL A 153 1.91 12.25 14.71
N GLU A 154 3.04 12.09 14.01
CA GLU A 154 3.66 10.77 13.83
C GLU A 154 4.03 10.16 15.19
N LYS A 155 4.66 10.93 16.08
CA LYS A 155 5.07 10.45 17.42
C LYS A 155 3.87 10.04 18.27
N ASP A 156 2.80 10.82 18.22
CA ASP A 156 1.57 10.53 18.97
C ASP A 156 0.90 9.27 18.41
N MET A 157 0.79 9.15 17.09
CA MET A 157 0.25 7.96 16.44
C MET A 157 1.11 6.72 16.66
N GLN A 158 2.44 6.86 16.70
CA GLN A 158 3.36 5.77 17.03
C GLN A 158 3.09 5.24 18.44
N SER A 159 2.80 6.14 19.40
CA SER A 159 2.43 5.78 20.77
C SER A 159 1.11 5.01 20.82
N ILE A 160 0.11 5.40 20.02
CA ILE A 160 -1.16 4.66 19.88
C ILE A 160 -0.89 3.25 19.35
N TRP A 161 -0.12 3.13 18.26
CA TRP A 161 0.18 1.84 17.63
C TRP A 161 1.09 0.93 18.46
N CYS A 162 1.77 1.49 19.45
CA CYS A 162 2.55 0.75 20.43
C CYS A 162 1.78 0.41 21.71
N SER A 163 0.55 0.88 21.86
CA SER A 163 -0.28 0.56 23.02
C SER A 163 -0.68 -0.91 23.02
N ALA A 164 -0.76 -1.51 24.21
CA ALA A 164 -1.23 -2.89 24.39
C ALA A 164 -2.65 -3.07 23.83
N ASP A 165 -3.50 -2.08 24.05
CA ASP A 165 -4.82 -1.94 23.44
C ASP A 165 -4.81 -0.73 22.50
N LYS A 166 -4.49 -0.98 21.23
CA LYS A 166 -4.41 0.06 20.21
C LYS A 166 -5.77 0.73 19.97
N ALA A 167 -6.87 -0.03 20.03
CA ALA A 167 -8.21 0.48 19.79
C ALA A 167 -8.60 1.48 20.89
N LYS A 168 -8.44 1.10 22.16
CA LYS A 168 -8.70 1.99 23.29
C LYS A 168 -7.83 3.25 23.26
N ALA A 169 -6.54 3.12 22.90
CA ALA A 169 -5.64 4.26 22.78
C ALA A 169 -6.05 5.19 21.64
N PHE A 170 -6.50 4.64 20.51
CA PHE A 170 -7.00 5.43 19.38
C PHE A 170 -8.31 6.14 19.72
N ASP A 171 -9.26 5.45 20.39
CA ASP A 171 -10.52 6.05 20.85
C ASP A 171 -10.27 7.26 21.76
N ALA A 172 -9.29 7.17 22.67
CA ALA A 172 -8.90 8.26 23.56
C ALA A 172 -8.28 9.43 22.78
N ALA A 173 -7.33 9.14 21.88
CA ALA A 173 -6.71 10.16 21.03
C ALA A 173 -7.75 10.92 20.17
N MET A 174 -8.73 10.21 19.62
CA MET A 174 -9.79 10.80 18.79
C MET A 174 -10.80 11.63 19.60
N LYS A 175 -10.78 11.54 20.94
CA LYS A 175 -11.53 12.40 21.87
C LYS A 175 -10.69 13.60 22.37
N GLY A 176 -9.41 13.66 22.02
CA GLY A 176 -8.48 14.71 22.45
C GLY A 176 -7.68 14.38 23.71
N ASP A 177 -7.76 13.14 24.20
CA ASP A 177 -6.98 12.71 25.37
C ASP A 177 -5.51 12.48 24.99
N ALA A 178 -4.61 12.75 25.94
CA ALA A 178 -3.19 12.48 25.75
C ALA A 178 -2.91 10.96 25.73
N VAL A 179 -2.16 10.52 24.73
CA VAL A 179 -1.68 9.15 24.64
C VAL A 179 -0.34 9.06 25.36
N SER A 180 -0.30 8.28 26.45
CA SER A 180 0.97 8.00 27.12
C SER A 180 1.90 7.24 26.18
N PRO A 181 3.21 7.49 26.17
CA PRO A 181 4.12 6.88 25.21
C PRO A 181 4.56 5.47 25.61
N PRO A 182 4.19 4.42 24.84
CA PRO A 182 4.96 3.19 24.79
C PRO A 182 5.94 3.21 23.61
N THR A 183 7.17 2.77 23.86
CA THR A 183 8.10 2.39 22.80
C THR A 183 7.92 0.91 22.47
N CYS A 184 7.71 0.59 21.20
CA CYS A 184 7.59 -0.78 20.72
C CYS A 184 8.27 -0.95 19.37
N LYS A 185 8.26 -2.16 18.82
CA LYS A 185 8.87 -2.49 17.52
C LYS A 185 8.00 -2.14 16.30
N THR A 186 6.73 -1.81 16.49
CA THR A 186 5.84 -1.37 15.40
C THR A 186 6.42 -0.11 14.77
N ASP A 187 6.56 -0.11 13.46
CA ASP A 187 7.12 1.01 12.71
C ASP A 187 6.04 1.59 11.80
N ILE A 188 5.35 2.63 12.29
CA ILE A 188 4.24 3.24 11.52
C ILE A 188 4.72 3.96 10.27
N SER A 189 6.03 4.14 10.12
CA SER A 189 6.60 4.80 8.95
C SER A 189 6.42 3.97 7.67
N LYS A 190 6.27 2.65 7.83
CA LYS A 190 5.85 1.72 6.75
C LYS A 190 4.40 1.95 6.34
N HIS A 191 3.53 2.33 7.27
CA HIS A 191 2.15 2.71 6.96
C HIS A 191 2.15 3.95 6.08
N TYR A 192 2.87 4.99 6.50
CA TYR A 192 2.98 6.23 5.74
C TYR A 192 3.55 6.00 4.34
N ALA A 193 4.65 5.26 4.21
CA ALA A 193 5.26 4.95 2.91
C ALA A 193 4.30 4.19 1.99
N LEU A 194 3.56 3.20 2.51
CA LEU A 194 2.55 2.49 1.74
C LEU A 194 1.41 3.43 1.29
N GLY A 195 0.97 4.33 2.15
CA GLY A 195 -0.03 5.33 1.78
C GLY A 195 0.44 6.25 0.66
N VAL A 196 1.71 6.69 0.71
CA VAL A 196 2.32 7.48 -0.36
C VAL A 196 2.38 6.68 -1.67
N GLN A 197 2.69 5.38 -1.62
CA GLN A 197 2.68 4.49 -2.78
C GLN A 197 1.28 4.34 -3.39
N PHE A 198 0.23 4.30 -2.58
CA PHE A 198 -1.17 4.35 -3.06
C PHE A 198 -1.56 5.71 -3.65
N GLY A 199 -0.71 6.74 -3.54
CA GLY A 199 -0.99 8.10 -4.02
C GLY A 199 -1.83 8.93 -3.05
N ILE A 200 -1.85 8.57 -1.77
CA ILE A 200 -2.62 9.29 -0.74
C ILE A 200 -1.99 10.66 -0.48
N GLN A 201 -2.81 11.70 -0.60
CA GLN A 201 -2.42 13.10 -0.35
C GLN A 201 -3.19 13.75 0.81
N GLY A 202 -4.15 13.02 1.41
CA GLY A 202 -4.99 13.52 2.48
C GLY A 202 -5.71 12.40 3.20
N THR A 203 -6.23 12.69 4.38
CA THR A 203 -6.95 11.71 5.22
C THR A 203 -8.37 12.20 5.54
N PRO A 204 -9.33 11.29 5.77
CA PRO A 204 -9.20 9.85 5.62
C PRO A 204 -9.07 9.47 4.14
N ALA A 205 -8.32 8.41 3.85
CA ALA A 205 -8.26 7.79 2.53
C ALA A 205 -8.56 6.31 2.67
N ILE A 206 -9.49 5.81 1.85
CA ILE A 206 -10.12 4.51 2.05
C ILE A 206 -9.72 3.60 0.90
N ILE A 207 -9.12 2.46 1.21
CA ILE A 207 -8.71 1.44 0.27
C ILE A 207 -9.69 0.26 0.39
N LEU A 208 -10.28 -0.10 -0.75
CA LEU A 208 -11.14 -1.27 -0.87
C LEU A 208 -10.32 -2.54 -1.06
N GLU A 209 -10.94 -3.70 -0.86
CA GLU A 209 -10.28 -5.02 -1.02
C GLU A 209 -9.65 -5.22 -2.40
N ASN A 210 -10.22 -4.62 -3.44
CA ASN A 210 -9.70 -4.68 -4.81
C ASN A 210 -8.60 -3.63 -5.12
N GLY A 211 -8.19 -2.84 -4.12
CA GLY A 211 -7.17 -1.79 -4.25
C GLY A 211 -7.68 -0.45 -4.78
N MET A 212 -8.99 -0.31 -5.06
CA MET A 212 -9.57 0.98 -5.39
C MET A 212 -9.44 1.93 -4.21
N MET A 213 -8.95 3.14 -4.47
CA MET A 213 -8.84 4.21 -3.47
C MET A 213 -10.02 5.17 -3.59
N ILE A 214 -10.64 5.47 -2.46
CA ILE A 214 -11.63 6.51 -2.28
C ILE A 214 -11.00 7.61 -1.44
N PRO A 215 -10.72 8.79 -2.02
CA PRO A 215 -10.19 9.91 -1.27
C PRO A 215 -11.29 10.56 -0.42
N GLY A 216 -10.96 10.91 0.82
CA GLY A 216 -11.82 11.68 1.70
C GLY A 216 -12.83 10.85 2.48
N TYR A 217 -13.62 11.56 3.29
CA TYR A 217 -14.67 10.98 4.12
C TYR A 217 -15.93 10.73 3.29
N GLN A 218 -16.57 9.58 3.52
CA GLN A 218 -17.95 9.32 3.13
C GLN A 218 -18.70 8.82 4.36
N GLY A 219 -19.94 9.29 4.55
CA GLY A 219 -20.76 8.85 5.68
C GLY A 219 -21.11 7.36 5.60
N PRO A 220 -21.57 6.76 6.71
CA PRO A 220 -21.85 5.32 6.79
C PRO A 220 -22.81 4.81 5.70
N LYS A 221 -23.89 5.56 5.42
CA LYS A 221 -24.90 5.17 4.43
C LYS A 221 -24.38 5.30 3.00
N GLU A 222 -23.69 6.40 2.70
CA GLU A 222 -23.08 6.63 1.39
C GLU A 222 -22.01 5.58 1.09
N MET A 223 -21.17 5.26 2.08
CA MET A 223 -20.16 4.22 1.98
C MET A 223 -20.81 2.85 1.73
N ALA A 224 -21.83 2.47 2.51
CA ALA A 224 -22.54 1.20 2.31
C ALA A 224 -23.16 1.09 0.90
N ALA A 225 -23.78 2.17 0.41
CA ALA A 225 -24.33 2.20 -0.94
C ALA A 225 -23.24 2.04 -2.02
N MET A 226 -22.11 2.74 -1.86
CA MET A 226 -20.99 2.66 -2.78
C MET A 226 -20.35 1.26 -2.81
N LEU A 227 -20.12 0.65 -1.64
CA LEU A 227 -19.59 -0.70 -1.50
C LEU A 227 -20.53 -1.74 -2.12
N GLY A 228 -21.84 -1.56 -1.96
CA GLY A 228 -22.85 -2.40 -2.61
C GLY A 228 -22.78 -2.34 -4.13
N ALA A 229 -22.67 -1.14 -4.72
CA ALA A 229 -22.55 -0.97 -6.17
C ALA A 229 -21.24 -1.57 -6.73
N ASN A 230 -20.12 -1.40 -6.01
CA ASN A 230 -18.83 -1.93 -6.41
C ASN A 230 -18.77 -3.47 -6.36
N GLN A 231 -19.42 -4.10 -5.38
CA GLN A 231 -19.53 -5.56 -5.34
C GLN A 231 -20.30 -6.12 -6.54
N VAL A 232 -21.34 -5.43 -7.00
CA VAL A 232 -22.10 -5.82 -8.21
C VAL A 232 -21.23 -5.67 -9.46
N ALA A 233 -20.50 -4.55 -9.60
CA ALA A 233 -19.62 -4.33 -10.75
C ALA A 233 -18.48 -5.36 -10.82
N THR A 234 -17.89 -5.72 -9.68
CA THR A 234 -16.81 -6.72 -9.61
C THR A 234 -17.31 -8.12 -9.98
N LYS A 235 -18.54 -8.48 -9.59
CA LYS A 235 -19.18 -9.76 -9.97
C LYS A 235 -19.61 -9.82 -11.43
N ALA A 236 -19.95 -8.69 -12.04
CA ALA A 236 -20.40 -8.62 -13.45
C ALA A 236 -19.24 -8.56 -14.47
N GLY A 237 -18.02 -8.25 -14.01
CA GLY A 237 -16.82 -8.16 -14.85
C GLY A 237 -15.92 -9.39 -14.84
N GLY A 238 -16.22 -10.40 -14.01
CA GLY A 238 -15.51 -11.67 -13.92
C GLY A 238 -16.05 -12.73 -14.88
#